data_AF-A0A1H1IB11-F1
#
_entry.id   AF-A0A1H1IB11-F1
#
_cell.length_a   1.000
_cell.length_b   1.000
_cell.length_c   1.000
_cell.angle_alpha   90.00
_cell.angle_beta   90.00
_cell.angle_gamma   90.00
#
_symmetry.space_group_name_H-M   'P 1'
#
loop_
_entity.id
_entity.type
_entity.pdbx_description
1 polymer ?
#
loop_
_entity_poly.entity_id
_entity_poly.type
_entity_poly.pdbx_seq_one_letter_code
_entity_poly.pdbx_strand_id
1 'polypeptide(L)'
;MQADGKGADGSVLFPFKFEQPEFIGPPAPRYRNPFASTLLFLSGVGLWGSAALGAGALLFGGTGFGAINQLTDLFTVAAPAAAGGVVLLVLYTLIQQPWRAGRGSLAFALQVPFALFVLLIVGLFELDAHRSAAQTEREAAHQIRLAADTDTMNRAIAKDDVMAFAPAYAECDDSSICGDSWVTQAILLNTPRIAAVTLQGVTPATYSQFDNHNIPKICRSGVLYNGQDSLAYLVGFRNSPAITALFASLWGPADRDKAFLGAVTSGSTDLMDTLVTQGVDPRAMQAKTPSDDPYASAAAGGAFKSIHWLESAGVKVQTAASAQNMWTSFADWATRAPPELGAKGIDEWLAESSRIPYAPGAKLSPSDELTAAVQARSPALVAAMLQRGYSVKDLAAGDQASLKSAQPLAMLKNQWDRGRYCDEGDWKAAWSLN
;
A
#
# COMPACT_ATOMS: atom_id res chain seq x y z
N MET A 1 -62.88 10.04 94.59
CA MET A 1 -62.79 11.06 95.65
C MET A 1 -62.30 12.34 94.98
N GLN A 2 -62.92 13.50 95.06
CA GLN A 2 -64.13 13.96 95.71
C GLN A 2 -64.46 15.29 95.01
N ALA A 3 -65.74 15.53 94.75
CA ALA A 3 -66.25 16.80 94.27
C ALA A 3 -66.24 17.84 95.41
N ASP A 4 -66.16 19.12 95.04
CA ASP A 4 -66.84 20.30 95.64
C ASP A 4 -66.20 21.55 94.96
N GLY A 5 -66.87 22.61 94.53
CA GLY A 5 -68.26 23.05 94.69
C GLY A 5 -68.30 24.55 95.03
N LYS A 6 -69.16 25.30 94.32
CA LYS A 6 -69.64 26.70 94.57
C LYS A 6 -68.79 27.86 94.03
N GLY A 7 -69.33 28.91 93.40
CA GLY A 7 -70.71 29.27 93.06
C GLY A 7 -70.81 30.74 92.60
N ALA A 8 -71.72 31.03 91.63
CA ALA A 8 -72.56 32.23 91.35
C ALA A 8 -72.01 33.66 91.61
N ASP A 9 -72.32 34.73 90.87
CA ASP A 9 -73.46 35.03 89.98
C ASP A 9 -73.22 36.39 89.26
N GLY A 10 -73.99 36.68 88.20
CA GLY A 10 -74.16 38.02 87.61
C GLY A 10 -73.96 38.06 86.08
N SER A 11 -74.96 37.73 85.26
CA SER A 11 -75.96 38.65 84.65
C SER A 11 -75.30 39.56 83.56
N VAL A 12 -75.73 39.69 82.30
CA VAL A 12 -77.06 39.75 81.64
C VAL A 12 -76.87 39.62 80.08
N LEU A 13 -77.88 39.10 79.37
CA LEU A 13 -78.23 39.21 77.91
C LEU A 13 -77.68 38.20 76.85
N PHE A 14 -78.56 37.26 76.47
CA PHE A 14 -78.68 36.61 75.14
C PHE A 14 -79.21 37.61 74.07
N PRO A 15 -79.23 37.37 72.72
CA PRO A 15 -79.41 36.07 72.05
C PRO A 15 -78.88 35.88 70.59
N PHE A 16 -79.18 34.70 70.01
CA PHE A 16 -79.35 34.35 68.57
C PHE A 16 -78.17 34.36 67.58
N LYS A 17 -77.66 33.14 67.32
CA LYS A 17 -77.65 32.39 66.03
C LYS A 17 -77.55 33.20 64.72
N PHE A 18 -76.50 32.95 63.94
CA PHE A 18 -76.57 32.77 62.48
C PHE A 18 -75.44 31.84 62.03
N GLU A 19 -75.81 30.70 61.42
CA GLU A 19 -74.98 30.09 60.39
C GLU A 19 -74.72 31.14 59.32
N GLN A 20 -73.45 31.32 58.95
CA GLN A 20 -73.08 32.18 57.85
C GLN A 20 -72.11 31.46 56.91
N PRO A 21 -72.14 31.84 55.63
CA PRO A 21 -72.27 30.94 54.50
C PRO A 21 -70.92 30.51 53.95
N GLU A 22 -70.95 29.59 52.99
CA GLU A 22 -69.88 29.39 52.00
C GLU A 22 -69.39 30.75 51.49
N PHE A 23 -68.34 31.28 52.10
CA PHE A 23 -67.55 32.32 51.49
C PHE A 23 -66.51 31.60 50.64
N ILE A 24 -66.84 31.52 49.35
CA ILE A 24 -65.86 31.33 48.28
C ILE A 24 -64.83 32.42 48.49
N GLY A 25 -63.75 32.08 49.19
CA GLY A 25 -62.61 32.95 49.34
C GLY A 25 -62.12 33.33 47.93
N PRO A 26 -61.71 34.58 47.72
CA PRO A 26 -61.14 34.97 46.44
C PRO A 26 -60.01 33.97 46.10
N PRO A 27 -59.93 33.46 44.86
CA PRO A 27 -58.81 32.60 44.50
C PRO A 27 -57.53 33.35 44.87
N ALA A 28 -56.72 32.75 45.74
CA ALA A 28 -55.45 33.32 46.16
C ALA A 28 -54.72 33.80 44.91
N PRO A 29 -54.23 35.05 44.87
CA PRO A 29 -53.62 35.60 43.68
C PRO A 29 -52.50 34.67 43.27
N ARG A 30 -52.65 34.06 42.08
CA ARG A 30 -51.58 33.32 41.43
C ARG A 30 -50.43 34.29 41.28
N TYR A 31 -49.45 34.21 42.17
CA TYR A 31 -48.16 34.86 41.95
C TYR A 31 -47.51 34.13 40.78
N ARG A 32 -47.90 34.52 39.55
CA ARG A 32 -47.19 34.12 38.34
C ARG A 32 -45.82 34.74 38.47
N ASN A 33 -44.85 33.97 38.94
CA ASN A 33 -43.46 34.41 38.94
C ASN A 33 -43.04 34.53 37.45
N PRO A 34 -42.97 35.76 36.90
CA PRO A 34 -42.76 35.95 35.47
C PRO A 34 -41.40 35.41 35.07
N PHE A 35 -40.41 35.51 35.95
CA PHE A 35 -39.07 34.98 35.76
C PHE A 35 -39.06 33.45 35.58
N ALA A 36 -39.82 32.71 36.38
CA ALA A 36 -39.93 31.27 36.22
C ALA A 36 -40.63 30.87 34.91
N SER A 37 -41.61 31.64 34.46
CA SER A 37 -42.26 31.40 33.17
C SER A 37 -41.31 31.70 31.99
N THR A 38 -40.48 32.74 32.11
CA THR A 38 -39.41 33.05 31.14
C THR A 38 -38.37 31.93 31.07
N LEU A 39 -37.93 31.38 32.22
CA LEU A 39 -37.00 30.25 32.25
C LEU A 39 -37.56 29.01 31.54
N LEU A 40 -38.83 28.65 31.79
CA LEU A 40 -39.48 27.51 31.16
C LEU A 40 -39.73 27.71 29.65
N PHE A 41 -39.97 28.95 29.24
CA PHE A 41 -40.10 29.29 27.83
C PHE A 41 -38.75 29.20 27.12
N LEU A 42 -37.70 29.80 27.69
CA LEU A 42 -36.34 29.76 27.12
C LEU A 42 -35.75 28.35 27.12
N SER A 43 -36.03 27.53 28.14
CA SER A 43 -35.67 26.10 28.12
C SER A 43 -36.37 25.36 26.98
N GLY A 44 -37.65 25.68 26.75
CA GLY A 44 -38.42 25.16 25.64
C GLY A 44 -37.84 25.57 24.28
N VAL A 45 -37.48 26.84 24.10
CA VAL A 45 -36.85 27.33 22.87
C VAL A 45 -35.52 26.63 22.62
N GLY A 46 -34.67 26.50 23.65
CA GLY A 46 -33.38 25.81 23.52
C GLY A 46 -33.52 24.33 23.15
N LEU A 47 -34.44 23.61 23.79
CA LEU A 47 -34.67 22.19 23.55
C LEU A 47 -35.40 21.93 22.22
N TRP A 48 -36.59 22.49 22.03
CA TRP A 48 -37.43 22.24 20.85
C TRP A 48 -36.90 22.94 19.60
N GLY A 49 -36.25 24.11 19.75
CA GLY A 49 -35.58 24.79 18.64
C GLY A 49 -34.43 23.97 18.08
N SER A 50 -33.62 23.36 18.94
CA SER A 50 -32.55 22.43 18.53
C SER A 50 -33.11 21.19 17.83
N ALA A 51 -34.24 20.65 18.32
CA ALA A 51 -34.93 19.53 17.69
C ALA A 51 -35.48 19.88 16.30
N ALA A 52 -36.08 21.06 16.16
CA ALA A 52 -36.64 21.55 14.90
C ALA A 52 -35.55 21.81 13.86
N LEU A 53 -34.39 22.33 14.29
CA LEU A 53 -33.22 22.48 13.42
C LEU A 53 -32.71 21.11 12.96
N GLY A 54 -32.61 20.13 13.86
CA GLY A 54 -32.20 18.77 13.50
C GLY A 54 -33.17 18.07 12.54
N ALA A 55 -34.47 18.20 12.77
CA ALA A 55 -35.50 17.67 11.87
C ALA A 55 -35.49 18.38 10.51
N GLY A 56 -35.29 19.71 10.49
CA GLY A 56 -35.12 20.47 9.26
C GLY A 56 -33.91 20.01 8.44
N ALA A 57 -32.77 19.77 9.09
CA ALA A 57 -31.60 19.23 8.41
C ALA A 57 -31.83 17.82 7.84
N LEU A 58 -32.58 16.95 8.53
CA LEU A 58 -32.93 15.62 8.02
C LEU A 58 -33.94 15.65 6.86
N LEU A 59 -34.82 16.65 6.83
CA LEU A 59 -35.85 16.79 5.78
C LEU A 59 -35.33 17.51 4.53
N PHE A 60 -34.31 18.36 4.66
CA PHE A 60 -33.81 19.23 3.58
C PHE A 60 -32.32 19.04 3.25
N GLY A 61 -31.55 18.31 4.06
CA GLY A 61 -30.18 17.90 3.77
C GLY A 61 -30.19 16.66 2.87
N GLY A 62 -29.59 16.76 1.68
CA GLY A 62 -29.61 15.71 0.66
C GLY A 62 -29.04 14.36 1.13
N THR A 63 -29.30 13.28 0.40
CA THR A 63 -28.91 11.92 0.80
C THR A 63 -27.41 11.65 0.63
N GLY A 64 -26.80 10.89 1.57
CA GLY A 64 -25.42 10.41 1.50
C GLY A 64 -24.43 11.09 2.47
N PHE A 65 -23.13 11.00 2.18
CA PHE A 65 -22.04 11.54 3.03
C PHE A 65 -22.14 13.06 3.29
N GLY A 66 -22.78 13.82 2.39
CA GLY A 66 -23.01 15.26 2.58
C GLY A 66 -24.02 15.59 3.69
N ALA A 67 -25.03 14.73 3.91
CA ALA A 67 -25.97 14.86 5.03
C ALA A 67 -25.27 14.61 6.38
N ILE A 68 -24.29 13.71 6.40
CA ILE A 68 -23.53 13.38 7.61
C ILE A 68 -22.74 14.61 8.07
N ASN A 69 -21.99 15.26 7.18
CA ASN A 69 -21.24 16.48 7.53
C ASN A 69 -22.15 17.64 7.94
N GLN A 70 -23.29 17.85 7.27
CA GLN A 70 -24.26 18.89 7.65
C GLN A 70 -24.91 18.61 9.02
N LEU A 71 -25.17 17.34 9.36
CA LEU A 71 -25.61 16.95 10.70
C LEU A 71 -24.52 17.24 11.75
N THR A 72 -23.26 16.91 11.47
CA THR A 72 -22.14 17.16 12.38
C THR A 72 -21.96 18.66 12.66
N ASP A 73 -21.98 19.51 11.64
CA ASP A 73 -21.90 20.97 11.80
C ASP A 73 -23.11 21.51 12.59
N LEU A 74 -24.32 21.00 12.32
CA LEU A 74 -25.51 21.41 13.05
C LEU A 74 -25.45 20.99 14.52
N PHE A 75 -24.89 19.82 14.83
CA PHE A 75 -24.70 19.35 16.21
C PHE A 75 -23.77 20.27 17.01
N THR A 76 -22.76 20.89 16.39
CA THR A 76 -21.87 21.84 17.09
C THR A 76 -22.60 23.10 17.58
N VAL A 77 -23.69 23.50 16.92
CA VAL A 77 -24.51 24.68 17.30
C VAL A 77 -25.72 24.28 18.13
N ALA A 78 -26.35 23.13 17.82
CA ALA A 78 -27.55 22.65 18.47
C ALA A 78 -27.27 22.05 19.87
N ALA A 79 -26.13 21.36 20.07
CA ALA A 79 -25.82 20.75 21.37
C ALA A 79 -25.62 21.79 22.49
N PRO A 80 -24.88 22.90 22.31
CA PRO A 80 -24.77 23.95 23.32
C PRO A 80 -26.11 24.64 23.64
N ALA A 81 -26.94 24.88 22.61
CA ALA A 81 -28.26 25.48 22.78
C ALA A 81 -29.22 24.56 23.56
N ALA A 82 -29.18 23.26 23.28
CA ALA A 82 -29.95 22.26 24.01
C ALA A 82 -29.45 22.08 25.45
N ALA A 83 -28.14 22.05 25.68
CA ALA A 83 -27.53 22.02 27.01
C ALA A 83 -27.91 23.26 27.85
N GLY A 84 -27.87 24.45 27.25
CA GLY A 84 -28.37 25.68 27.88
C GLY A 84 -29.85 25.58 28.23
N GLY A 85 -30.67 24.98 27.36
CA GLY A 85 -32.08 24.70 27.64
C GLY A 85 -32.30 23.77 28.84
N VAL A 86 -31.48 22.72 28.98
CA VAL A 86 -31.50 21.81 30.14
C VAL A 86 -31.13 22.56 31.43
N VAL A 87 -30.07 23.38 31.42
CA VAL A 87 -29.65 24.17 32.59
C VAL A 87 -30.76 25.11 33.05
N LEU A 88 -31.43 25.79 32.11
CA LEU A 88 -32.57 26.66 32.42
C LEU A 88 -33.76 25.87 32.99
N LEU A 89 -34.00 24.64 32.51
CA LEU A 89 -35.02 23.75 33.07
C LEU A 89 -34.68 23.32 34.51
N VAL A 90 -33.41 23.07 34.82
CA VAL A 90 -32.94 22.76 36.17
C VAL A 90 -33.05 23.99 37.10
N LEU A 91 -32.72 25.18 36.62
CA LEU A 91 -32.93 26.41 37.40
C LEU A 91 -34.41 26.65 37.68
N TYR A 92 -35.28 26.38 36.70
CA TYR A 92 -36.73 26.43 36.89
C TYR A 92 -37.19 25.45 37.97
N THR A 93 -36.71 24.21 37.97
CA THR A 93 -37.09 23.21 38.98
C THR A 93 -36.66 23.60 40.39
N LEU A 94 -35.45 24.13 40.54
CA LEU A 94 -34.93 24.60 41.83
C LEU A 94 -35.78 25.76 42.41
N ILE A 95 -36.21 26.69 41.55
CA ILE A 95 -36.97 27.88 41.96
C ILE A 95 -38.45 27.56 42.25
N GLN A 96 -39.11 26.77 41.39
CA GLN A 96 -40.55 26.53 41.48
C GLN A 96 -40.94 25.28 42.26
N GLN A 97 -40.02 24.34 42.47
CA GLN A 97 -40.27 23.05 43.14
C GLN A 97 -41.59 22.37 42.69
N PRO A 98 -41.78 22.16 41.37
CA PRO A 98 -43.07 21.76 40.80
C PRO A 98 -43.66 20.46 41.36
N TRP A 99 -42.84 19.59 41.96
CA TRP A 99 -43.26 18.35 42.65
C TRP A 99 -44.04 18.59 43.94
N ARG A 100 -43.97 19.78 44.55
CA ARG A 100 -44.74 20.12 45.76
C ARG A 100 -46.13 20.68 45.46
N ALA A 101 -46.39 21.13 44.23
CA ALA A 101 -47.59 21.90 43.89
C ALA A 101 -48.77 21.07 43.36
N GLY A 102 -48.68 19.74 43.28
CA GLY A 102 -49.79 18.83 42.93
C GLY A 102 -50.35 18.91 41.50
N ARG A 103 -50.12 20.01 40.76
CA ARG A 103 -50.47 20.17 39.34
C ARG A 103 -49.33 20.90 38.61
N GLY A 104 -48.37 20.12 38.10
CA GLY A 104 -47.28 20.64 37.26
C GLY A 104 -47.78 21.13 35.90
N SER A 105 -47.07 22.09 35.30
CA SER A 105 -47.33 22.55 33.93
C SER A 105 -47.12 21.42 32.92
N LEU A 106 -48.05 21.24 31.98
CA LEU A 106 -47.94 20.25 30.89
C LEU A 106 -46.66 20.46 30.06
N ALA A 107 -46.27 21.72 29.85
CA ALA A 107 -45.03 22.06 29.15
C ALA A 107 -43.79 21.54 29.90
N PHE A 108 -43.79 21.61 31.23
CA PHE A 108 -42.72 21.05 32.06
C PHE A 108 -42.71 19.51 31.99
N ALA A 109 -43.89 18.88 32.08
CA ALA A 109 -44.02 17.43 31.99
C ALA A 109 -43.52 16.84 30.66
N LEU A 110 -43.59 17.62 29.57
CA LEU A 110 -43.14 17.22 28.24
C LEU A 110 -41.66 17.58 27.98
N GLN A 111 -41.17 18.67 28.56
CA GLN A 111 -39.76 19.09 28.44
C GLN A 111 -38.79 18.20 29.24
N VAL A 112 -39.18 17.66 30.39
CA VAL A 112 -38.31 16.80 31.22
C VAL A 112 -37.89 15.50 30.51
N PRO A 113 -38.79 14.66 29.95
CA PRO A 113 -38.36 13.45 29.24
C PRO A 113 -37.56 13.79 27.98
N PHE A 114 -37.88 14.90 27.31
CA PHE A 114 -37.13 15.36 26.15
C PHE A 114 -35.72 15.83 26.52
N ALA A 115 -35.55 16.56 27.62
CA ALA A 115 -34.25 16.95 28.15
C ALA A 115 -33.38 15.74 28.50
N LEU A 116 -33.96 14.71 29.13
CA LEU A 116 -33.26 13.45 29.43
C LEU A 116 -32.82 12.72 28.15
N PHE A 117 -33.69 12.68 27.13
CA PHE A 117 -33.38 12.09 25.84
C PHE A 117 -32.24 12.84 25.12
N VAL A 118 -32.27 14.16 25.14
CA VAL A 118 -31.21 15.01 24.58
C VAL A 118 -29.87 14.77 25.28
N LEU A 119 -29.84 14.74 26.61
CA LEU A 119 -28.62 14.44 27.37
C LEU A 119 -28.04 13.07 27.03
N LEU A 120 -28.89 12.06 26.86
CA LEU A 120 -28.47 10.71 26.49
C LEU A 120 -27.85 10.68 25.09
N ILE A 121 -28.46 11.37 24.12
CA ILE A 121 -27.92 11.48 22.75
C ILE A 121 -26.58 12.21 22.75
N VAL A 122 -26.50 13.38 23.39
CA VAL A 122 -25.25 14.17 23.46
C VAL A 122 -24.14 13.37 24.12
N GLY A 123 -24.43 12.67 25.22
CA GLY A 123 -23.45 11.81 25.89
C GLY A 123 -22.99 10.62 25.05
N LEU A 124 -23.84 10.04 24.22
CA LEU A 124 -23.46 8.98 23.28
C LEU A 124 -22.55 9.52 22.16
N PHE A 125 -22.85 10.70 21.61
CA PHE A 125 -22.01 11.33 20.59
C PHE A 125 -20.65 11.76 21.13
N GLU A 126 -20.58 12.33 22.34
CA GLU A 126 -19.28 12.67 22.96
C GLU A 126 -18.45 11.42 23.25
N LEU A 127 -19.08 10.33 23.71
CA LEU A 127 -18.38 9.06 23.93
C LEU A 127 -17.82 8.49 22.62
N ASP A 128 -18.56 8.61 21.52
CA ASP A 128 -18.12 8.17 20.19
C ASP A 128 -17.02 9.08 19.63
N ALA A 129 -17.14 10.40 19.82
CA ALA A 129 -16.11 11.39 19.47
C ALA A 129 -14.79 11.17 20.23
N HIS A 130 -14.87 10.85 21.53
CA HIS A 130 -13.69 10.51 22.32
C HIS A 130 -13.05 9.19 21.89
N ARG A 131 -13.85 8.18 21.54
CA ARG A 131 -13.34 6.90 21.05
C ARG A 131 -12.67 7.03 19.70
N SER A 132 -13.28 7.76 18.77
CA SER A 132 -12.72 8.03 17.44
C SER A 132 -11.46 8.88 17.50
N ALA A 133 -11.43 9.96 18.30
CA ALA A 133 -10.21 10.75 18.49
C ALA A 133 -9.05 9.92 19.07
N ALA A 134 -9.33 9.08 20.07
CA ALA A 134 -8.33 8.17 20.64
C ALA A 134 -7.85 7.09 19.64
N GLN A 135 -8.71 6.66 18.71
CA GLN A 135 -8.31 5.77 17.61
C GLN A 135 -7.41 6.49 16.60
N THR A 136 -7.77 7.70 16.18
CA THR A 136 -6.97 8.49 15.23
C THR A 136 -5.58 8.82 15.79
N GLU A 137 -5.46 9.15 17.08
CA GLU A 137 -4.16 9.36 17.72
C GLU A 137 -3.30 8.09 17.75
N ARG A 138 -3.91 6.93 18.02
CA ARG A 138 -3.19 5.63 18.00
C ARG A 138 -2.73 5.26 16.60
N GLU A 139 -3.57 5.46 15.59
CA GLU A 139 -3.22 5.23 14.19
C GLU A 139 -2.10 6.16 13.74
N ALA A 140 -2.17 7.45 14.08
CA ALA A 140 -1.11 8.41 13.78
C ALA A 140 0.22 8.05 14.46
N ALA A 141 0.19 7.69 15.76
CA ALA A 141 1.37 7.24 16.49
C ALA A 141 1.95 5.95 15.89
N HIS A 142 1.10 5.02 15.47
CA HIS A 142 1.52 3.80 14.80
C HIS A 142 2.20 4.09 13.45
N GLN A 143 1.64 4.99 12.63
CA GLN A 143 2.23 5.39 11.35
C GLN A 143 3.60 6.09 11.53
N ILE A 144 3.74 6.95 12.54
CA ILE A 144 5.03 7.60 12.85
C ILE A 144 6.08 6.56 13.23
N ARG A 145 5.70 5.56 14.04
CA ARG A 145 6.60 4.47 14.43
C ARG A 145 7.03 3.64 13.22
N LEU A 146 6.09 3.21 12.37
CA LEU A 146 6.39 2.47 11.14
C LEU A 146 7.34 3.24 10.21
N ALA A 147 7.17 4.55 10.08
CA ALA A 147 8.07 5.39 9.29
C ALA A 147 9.48 5.45 9.89
N ALA A 148 9.61 5.55 11.21
CA ALA A 148 10.90 5.53 11.91
C ALA A 148 11.60 4.17 11.81
N ASP A 149 10.85 3.07 11.89
CA ASP A 149 11.37 1.72 11.73
C ASP A 149 11.84 1.47 10.29
N THR A 150 11.07 1.92 9.30
CA THR A 150 11.44 1.87 7.87
C THR A 150 12.73 2.64 7.60
N ASP A 151 12.86 3.85 8.16
CA ASP A 151 14.08 4.66 8.05
C ASP A 151 15.29 4.00 8.73
N THR A 152 15.06 3.34 9.87
CA THR A 152 16.09 2.53 10.54
C THR A 152 16.52 1.34 9.70
N MET A 153 15.57 0.59 9.12
CA MET A 153 15.84 -0.52 8.22
C MET A 153 16.60 -0.09 6.97
N ASN A 154 16.22 1.04 6.34
CA ASN A 154 16.93 1.61 5.18
C ASN A 154 18.40 1.95 5.48
N ARG A 155 18.69 2.49 6.67
CA ARG A 155 20.08 2.74 7.08
C ARG A 155 20.84 1.45 7.41
N ALA A 156 20.17 0.52 8.08
CA ALA A 156 20.77 -0.73 8.52
C ALA A 156 21.13 -1.62 7.34
N ILE A 157 20.26 -1.70 6.32
CA ILE A 157 20.49 -2.50 5.12
C ILE A 157 21.70 -2.03 4.32
N ALA A 158 21.94 -0.72 4.23
CA ALA A 158 23.13 -0.19 3.56
C ALA A 158 24.46 -0.66 4.20
N LYS A 159 24.44 -1.18 5.43
CA LYS A 159 25.64 -1.62 6.19
C LYS A 159 25.60 -3.10 6.60
N ASP A 160 24.59 -3.87 6.18
CA ASP A 160 24.32 -5.22 6.68
C ASP A 160 24.24 -5.29 8.23
N ASP A 161 23.71 -4.22 8.85
CA ASP A 161 23.62 -4.08 10.31
C ASP A 161 22.37 -4.78 10.87
N VAL A 162 22.52 -6.08 11.14
CA VAL A 162 21.43 -6.90 11.71
C VAL A 162 20.96 -6.41 13.08
N MET A 163 21.82 -5.78 13.89
CA MET A 163 21.44 -5.36 15.24
C MET A 163 20.43 -4.20 15.22
N ALA A 164 20.55 -3.31 14.23
CA ALA A 164 19.56 -2.27 13.99
C ALA A 164 18.37 -2.79 13.16
N PHE A 165 18.61 -3.70 12.20
CA PHE A 165 17.58 -4.17 11.28
C PHE A 165 16.56 -5.10 11.94
N ALA A 166 17.00 -6.16 12.64
CA ALA A 166 16.11 -7.23 13.09
C ALA A 166 15.02 -6.75 14.08
N PRO A 167 15.30 -5.88 15.06
CA PRO A 167 14.24 -5.34 15.94
C PRO A 167 13.21 -4.51 15.17
N ALA A 168 13.66 -3.63 14.26
CA ALA A 168 12.77 -2.79 13.46
C ALA A 168 11.92 -3.61 12.48
N TYR A 169 12.47 -4.70 11.94
CA TYR A 169 11.75 -5.62 11.07
C TYR A 169 10.67 -6.42 11.82
N ALA A 170 11.00 -6.96 12.99
CA ALA A 170 10.08 -7.75 13.80
C ALA A 170 8.85 -6.95 14.30
N GLU A 171 8.99 -5.64 14.48
CA GLU A 171 7.87 -4.76 14.87
C GLU A 171 6.96 -4.39 13.69
N CYS A 172 7.35 -4.71 12.45
CA CYS A 172 6.64 -4.35 11.24
C CYS A 172 5.67 -5.43 10.69
N ASP A 173 5.54 -6.54 11.42
CA ASP A 173 5.07 -7.88 10.99
C ASP A 173 3.58 -8.02 10.60
N ASP A 174 2.87 -6.93 10.32
CA ASP A 174 1.46 -6.99 9.87
C ASP A 174 1.07 -5.89 8.86
N SER A 175 2.05 -5.07 8.43
CA SER A 175 1.79 -4.03 7.44
C SER A 175 2.19 -4.50 6.04
N SER A 176 1.33 -4.23 5.05
CA SER A 176 1.63 -4.43 3.62
C SER A 176 2.86 -3.64 3.14
N ILE A 177 3.40 -2.77 3.99
CA ILE A 177 4.58 -1.95 3.76
C ILE A 177 5.87 -2.77 4.00
N CYS A 178 5.84 -3.76 4.89
CA CYS A 178 7.04 -4.47 5.34
C CYS A 178 7.18 -5.92 4.90
N GLY A 179 6.09 -6.57 4.46
CA GLY A 179 6.06 -8.02 4.28
C GLY A 179 7.12 -8.61 3.34
N ASP A 180 7.48 -7.91 2.26
CA ASP A 180 8.04 -8.65 1.10
C ASP A 180 9.14 -7.90 0.31
N SER A 181 9.28 -6.58 0.47
CA SER A 181 10.25 -5.80 -0.31
C SER A 181 11.70 -5.96 0.17
N TRP A 182 11.90 -6.31 1.44
CA TRP A 182 13.20 -6.27 2.09
C TRP A 182 14.14 -7.40 1.65
N VAL A 183 13.63 -8.61 1.36
CA VAL A 183 14.48 -9.69 0.84
C VAL A 183 15.07 -9.33 -0.51
N THR A 184 14.27 -8.72 -1.38
CA THR A 184 14.71 -8.25 -2.71
C THR A 184 15.79 -7.18 -2.55
N GLN A 185 15.57 -6.20 -1.67
CA GLN A 185 16.59 -5.18 -1.39
C GLN A 185 17.87 -5.78 -0.82
N ALA A 186 17.75 -6.77 0.07
CA ALA A 186 18.90 -7.42 0.68
C ALA A 186 19.73 -8.20 -0.34
N ILE A 187 19.07 -8.82 -1.33
CA ILE A 187 19.76 -9.46 -2.45
C ILE A 187 20.48 -8.42 -3.31
N LEU A 188 19.80 -7.33 -3.68
CA LEU A 188 20.37 -6.28 -4.52
C LEU A 188 21.60 -5.65 -3.86
N LEU A 189 21.47 -5.22 -2.59
CA LEU A 189 22.54 -4.60 -1.81
C LEU A 189 23.61 -5.58 -1.32
N ASN A 190 23.40 -6.88 -1.53
CA ASN A 190 24.30 -7.95 -1.09
C ASN A 190 24.57 -7.95 0.41
N THR A 191 23.49 -7.99 1.18
CA THR A 191 23.49 -7.94 2.64
C THR A 191 23.03 -9.31 3.17
N PRO A 192 23.91 -10.32 3.16
CA PRO A 192 23.52 -11.71 3.43
C PRO A 192 22.98 -11.90 4.85
N ARG A 193 23.48 -11.14 5.84
CA ARG A 193 23.00 -11.33 7.22
C ARG A 193 21.58 -10.79 7.38
N ILE A 194 21.25 -9.67 6.74
CA ILE A 194 19.88 -9.16 6.69
C ILE A 194 18.98 -10.07 5.84
N ALA A 195 19.47 -10.59 4.71
CA ALA A 195 18.71 -11.56 3.92
C ALA A 195 18.32 -12.78 4.77
N ALA A 196 19.22 -13.27 5.63
CA ALA A 196 18.93 -14.36 6.56
C ALA A 196 17.83 -14.01 7.58
N VAL A 197 17.76 -12.76 8.05
CA VAL A 197 16.65 -12.28 8.91
C VAL A 197 15.33 -12.34 8.15
N THR A 198 15.30 -11.85 6.90
CA THR A 198 14.07 -11.83 6.09
C THR A 198 13.58 -13.23 5.70
N LEU A 199 14.47 -14.22 5.67
CA LEU A 199 14.15 -15.62 5.38
C LEU A 199 13.79 -16.44 6.63
N GLN A 200 13.81 -15.83 7.81
CA GLN A 200 13.53 -16.55 9.06
C GLN A 200 12.10 -17.12 9.05
N GLY A 201 11.98 -18.43 9.22
CA GLY A 201 10.68 -19.13 9.18
C GLY A 201 10.22 -19.57 7.78
N VAL A 202 10.94 -19.17 6.71
CA VAL A 202 10.69 -19.68 5.36
C VAL A 202 11.18 -21.13 5.26
N THR A 203 10.35 -21.99 4.69
CA THR A 203 10.63 -23.40 4.47
C THR A 203 10.51 -23.74 2.98
N PRO A 204 11.03 -24.89 2.51
CA PRO A 204 10.81 -25.31 1.13
C PRO A 204 9.33 -25.38 0.73
N ALA A 205 8.44 -25.69 1.68
CA ALA A 205 7.00 -25.78 1.43
C ALA A 205 6.32 -24.39 1.30
N THR A 206 6.89 -23.36 1.92
CA THR A 206 6.34 -21.99 1.91
C THR A 206 7.07 -21.06 0.93
N TYR A 207 8.22 -21.49 0.40
CA TYR A 207 9.06 -20.69 -0.49
C TYR A 207 8.31 -20.18 -1.72
N SER A 208 7.44 -20.97 -2.35
CA SER A 208 6.71 -20.54 -3.55
C SER A 208 5.74 -19.37 -3.30
N GLN A 209 5.19 -19.26 -2.09
CA GLN A 209 4.37 -18.10 -1.70
C GLN A 209 5.24 -16.86 -1.49
N PHE A 210 6.47 -17.07 -1.03
CA PHE A 210 7.50 -16.06 -0.83
C PHE A 210 8.28 -15.69 -2.12
N ASP A 211 8.24 -16.51 -3.17
CA ASP A 211 8.91 -16.22 -4.47
C ASP A 211 8.03 -15.38 -5.41
N ASN A 212 6.74 -15.19 -5.07
CA ASN A 212 5.74 -14.53 -5.92
C ASN A 212 5.88 -12.99 -5.90
N HIS A 213 7.02 -12.49 -6.36
CA HIS A 213 7.35 -11.08 -6.35
C HIS A 213 7.68 -10.55 -7.73
N ASN A 214 7.06 -9.41 -8.07
CA ASN A 214 7.49 -8.62 -9.21
C ASN A 214 8.81 -7.93 -8.85
N ILE A 215 9.91 -8.43 -9.39
CA ILE A 215 11.22 -7.84 -9.16
C ILE A 215 11.30 -6.56 -9.99
N PRO A 216 11.68 -5.42 -9.39
CA PRO A 216 11.83 -4.18 -10.13
C PRO A 216 12.90 -4.31 -11.21
N LYS A 217 12.91 -3.39 -12.19
CA LYS A 217 14.04 -3.27 -13.11
C LYS A 217 15.34 -3.06 -12.32
N ILE A 218 16.42 -3.67 -12.75
CA ILE A 218 17.70 -3.70 -12.02
C ILE A 218 18.74 -2.95 -12.84
N CYS A 219 19.48 -2.04 -12.21
CA CYS A 219 20.67 -1.47 -12.78
C CYS A 219 21.91 -2.27 -12.38
N ARG A 220 22.70 -2.75 -13.34
CA ARG A 220 24.01 -3.36 -13.10
C ARG A 220 25.01 -2.89 -14.15
N SER A 221 26.12 -2.31 -13.71
CA SER A 221 27.18 -1.78 -14.57
C SER A 221 26.67 -0.80 -15.64
N GLY A 222 25.70 0.04 -15.27
CA GLY A 222 25.04 1.01 -16.15
C GLY A 222 23.98 0.41 -17.08
N VAL A 223 23.82 -0.91 -17.14
CA VAL A 223 22.80 -1.58 -17.97
C VAL A 223 21.50 -1.74 -17.18
N LEU A 224 20.38 -1.42 -17.82
CA LEU A 224 19.04 -1.60 -17.26
C LEU A 224 18.45 -2.97 -17.63
N TYR A 225 18.38 -3.89 -16.66
CA TYR A 225 17.78 -5.21 -16.82
C TYR A 225 16.29 -5.16 -16.44
N ASN A 226 15.44 -5.85 -17.21
CA ASN A 226 14.07 -6.11 -16.76
C ASN A 226 14.12 -7.10 -15.60
N GLY A 227 13.35 -6.84 -14.53
CA GLY A 227 13.15 -7.83 -13.49
C GLY A 227 12.43 -9.07 -14.04
N GLN A 228 12.73 -10.21 -13.43
CA GLN A 228 12.03 -11.48 -13.67
C GLN A 228 11.23 -11.80 -12.41
N ASP A 229 10.07 -12.44 -12.56
CA ASP A 229 9.21 -12.81 -11.42
C ASP A 229 9.74 -14.06 -10.70
N SER A 230 10.99 -14.01 -10.18
CA SER A 230 11.59 -15.09 -9.37
C SER A 230 12.81 -14.59 -8.57
N LEU A 231 12.75 -14.72 -7.24
CA LEU A 231 13.90 -14.44 -6.36
C LEU A 231 15.06 -15.39 -6.66
N ALA A 232 14.78 -16.64 -7.04
CA ALA A 232 15.83 -17.58 -7.40
C ALA A 232 16.67 -17.07 -8.58
N TYR A 233 16.01 -16.57 -9.63
CA TYR A 233 16.67 -15.90 -10.74
C TYR A 233 17.49 -14.70 -10.27
N LEU A 234 16.92 -13.84 -9.41
CA LEU A 234 17.63 -12.67 -8.87
C LEU A 234 18.88 -13.05 -8.07
N VAL A 235 18.81 -14.07 -7.21
CA VAL A 235 19.94 -14.58 -6.45
C VAL A 235 21.04 -15.10 -7.39
N GLY A 236 20.64 -15.87 -8.42
CA GLY A 236 21.53 -16.33 -9.46
C GLY A 236 22.21 -15.19 -10.23
N PHE A 237 21.42 -14.18 -10.59
CA PHE A 237 21.90 -13.00 -11.29
C PHE A 237 22.84 -12.15 -10.43
N ARG A 238 22.55 -12.05 -9.12
CA ARG A 238 23.41 -11.33 -8.16
C ARG A 238 24.79 -11.96 -8.01
N ASN A 239 24.86 -13.28 -8.15
CA ASN A 239 26.06 -14.08 -7.98
C ASN A 239 26.80 -13.75 -6.66
N SER A 240 26.11 -13.96 -5.54
CA SER A 240 26.70 -13.83 -4.21
C SER A 240 26.67 -15.19 -3.52
N PRO A 241 27.83 -15.87 -3.34
CA PRO A 241 27.87 -17.19 -2.70
C PRO A 241 27.22 -17.23 -1.32
N ALA A 242 27.39 -16.15 -0.53
CA ALA A 242 26.79 -16.04 0.80
C ALA A 242 25.26 -15.99 0.73
N ILE A 243 24.69 -15.25 -0.23
CA ILE A 243 23.23 -15.21 -0.43
C ILE A 243 22.75 -16.52 -1.02
N THR A 244 23.38 -17.03 -2.08
CA THR A 244 23.01 -18.31 -2.71
C THR A 244 22.94 -19.45 -1.69
N ALA A 245 23.88 -19.51 -0.75
CA ALA A 245 23.88 -20.52 0.31
C ALA A 245 22.64 -20.46 1.22
N LEU A 246 22.07 -19.27 1.46
CA LEU A 246 20.85 -19.11 2.27
C LEU A 246 19.63 -19.70 1.59
N PHE A 247 19.56 -19.61 0.26
CA PHE A 247 18.41 -20.07 -0.52
C PHE A 247 18.53 -21.53 -0.99
N ALA A 248 19.75 -22.07 -1.10
CA ALA A 248 19.99 -23.38 -1.70
C ALA A 248 19.18 -24.52 -1.06
N SER A 249 18.94 -24.46 0.26
CA SER A 249 18.14 -25.45 0.99
C SER A 249 16.63 -25.27 0.83
N LEU A 250 16.17 -24.09 0.40
CA LEU A 250 14.76 -23.74 0.17
C LEU A 250 14.29 -24.14 -1.23
N TRP A 251 15.22 -24.18 -2.18
CA TRP A 251 14.92 -24.38 -3.60
C TRP A 251 14.59 -25.82 -3.99
N GLY A 252 13.48 -25.96 -4.72
CA GLY A 252 13.17 -27.13 -5.53
C GLY A 252 13.90 -27.11 -6.88
N PRO A 253 13.72 -28.14 -7.72
CA PRO A 253 14.39 -28.23 -9.02
C PRO A 253 14.15 -27.01 -9.92
N ALA A 254 12.90 -26.54 -10.01
CA ALA A 254 12.54 -25.39 -10.85
C ALA A 254 13.22 -24.09 -10.38
N ASP A 255 13.34 -23.87 -9.06
CA ASP A 255 14.01 -22.68 -8.52
C ASP A 255 15.51 -22.72 -8.82
N ARG A 256 16.14 -23.90 -8.75
CA ARG A 256 17.55 -24.07 -9.11
C ARG A 256 17.78 -23.80 -10.60
N ASP A 257 16.87 -24.23 -11.46
CA ASP A 257 16.92 -23.91 -12.89
C ASP A 257 16.82 -22.38 -13.11
N LYS A 258 15.93 -21.69 -12.39
CA LYS A 258 15.82 -20.23 -12.43
C LYS A 258 17.08 -19.53 -11.93
N ALA A 259 17.66 -19.99 -10.81
CA ALA A 259 18.93 -19.49 -10.30
C ALA A 259 20.08 -19.72 -11.30
N PHE A 260 20.08 -20.86 -12.00
CA PHE A 260 21.04 -21.13 -13.04
C PHE A 260 20.91 -20.15 -14.20
N LEU A 261 19.69 -19.91 -14.68
CA LEU A 261 19.42 -18.92 -15.74
C LEU A 261 19.85 -17.51 -15.32
N GLY A 262 19.63 -17.12 -14.06
CA GLY A 262 20.18 -15.88 -13.49
C GLY A 262 21.71 -15.84 -13.52
N ALA A 263 22.38 -16.93 -13.15
CA ALA A 263 23.84 -17.05 -13.20
C ALA A 263 24.38 -16.98 -14.65
N VAL A 264 23.64 -17.55 -15.61
CA VAL A 264 23.93 -17.45 -17.04
C VAL A 264 23.82 -16.00 -17.52
N THR A 265 22.73 -15.29 -17.17
CA THR A 265 22.58 -13.86 -17.51
C THR A 265 23.67 -13.02 -16.88
N SER A 266 24.16 -13.37 -15.70
CA SER A 266 25.19 -12.56 -15.02
C SER A 266 26.62 -12.81 -15.51
N GLY A 267 26.85 -13.89 -16.27
CA GLY A 267 28.18 -14.31 -16.72
C GLY A 267 28.97 -15.11 -15.69
N SER A 268 28.29 -15.70 -14.70
CA SER A 268 28.91 -16.25 -13.48
C SER A 268 29.16 -17.75 -13.58
N THR A 269 30.21 -18.15 -14.28
CA THR A 269 30.53 -19.56 -14.55
C THR A 269 30.74 -20.40 -13.30
N ASP A 270 31.38 -19.85 -12.26
CA ASP A 270 31.61 -20.58 -11.00
C ASP A 270 30.29 -20.94 -10.28
N LEU A 271 29.31 -20.04 -10.35
CA LEU A 271 27.98 -20.30 -9.82
C LEU A 271 27.20 -21.28 -10.70
N MET A 272 27.36 -21.20 -12.03
CA MET A 272 26.79 -22.18 -12.96
C MET A 272 27.31 -23.59 -12.63
N ASP A 273 28.62 -23.76 -12.45
CA ASP A 273 29.24 -25.02 -12.03
C ASP A 273 28.67 -25.51 -10.69
N THR A 274 28.57 -24.61 -9.71
CA THR A 274 27.98 -24.91 -8.40
C THR A 274 26.54 -25.43 -8.53
N LEU A 275 25.70 -24.76 -9.32
CA LEU A 275 24.29 -25.16 -9.50
C LEU A 275 24.15 -26.48 -10.27
N VAL A 276 25.03 -26.77 -11.23
CA VAL A 276 25.10 -28.09 -11.88
C VAL A 276 25.42 -29.18 -10.87
N THR A 277 26.39 -28.96 -9.97
CA THR A 277 26.67 -29.95 -8.90
C THR A 277 25.49 -30.16 -7.94
N GLN A 278 24.58 -29.19 -7.86
CA GLN A 278 23.34 -29.26 -7.08
C GLN A 278 22.16 -29.88 -7.85
N GLY A 279 22.41 -30.42 -9.05
CA GLY A 279 21.46 -31.23 -9.82
C GLY A 279 20.78 -30.49 -10.98
N VAL A 280 21.21 -29.27 -11.32
CA VAL A 280 20.74 -28.59 -12.53
C VAL A 280 21.29 -29.30 -13.77
N ASP A 281 20.42 -29.69 -14.70
CA ASP A 281 20.81 -30.21 -16.02
C ASP A 281 20.53 -29.17 -17.11
N PRO A 282 21.53 -28.39 -17.53
CA PRO A 282 21.35 -27.34 -18.52
C PRO A 282 21.00 -27.88 -19.92
N ARG A 283 21.20 -29.17 -20.20
CA ARG A 283 20.84 -29.79 -21.48
C ARG A 283 19.37 -30.19 -21.54
N ALA A 284 18.76 -30.45 -20.39
CA ALA A 284 17.36 -30.83 -20.27
C ALA A 284 16.43 -29.62 -20.15
N MET A 285 16.97 -28.41 -19.97
CA MET A 285 16.17 -27.18 -19.92
C MET A 285 15.41 -26.97 -21.23
N GLN A 286 14.08 -27.04 -21.16
CA GLN A 286 13.21 -26.73 -22.26
C GLN A 286 12.68 -25.30 -22.11
N ALA A 287 12.95 -24.47 -23.11
CA ALA A 287 12.43 -23.11 -23.14
C ALA A 287 10.91 -23.13 -23.32
N LYS A 288 10.17 -22.93 -22.23
CA LYS A 288 8.71 -22.67 -22.28
C LYS A 288 8.44 -21.19 -22.58
N THR A 289 9.31 -20.32 -22.08
CA THR A 289 9.32 -18.88 -22.34
C THR A 289 10.74 -18.43 -22.77
N PRO A 290 10.89 -17.23 -23.36
CA PRO A 290 12.21 -16.68 -23.72
C PRO A 290 13.20 -16.64 -22.55
N SER A 291 12.73 -16.39 -21.32
CA SER A 291 13.57 -16.35 -20.12
C SER A 291 13.94 -17.73 -19.56
N ASP A 292 13.45 -18.81 -20.16
CA ASP A 292 13.78 -20.20 -19.80
C ASP A 292 14.86 -20.82 -20.70
N ASP A 293 15.39 -20.06 -21.66
CA ASP A 293 16.45 -20.52 -22.56
C ASP A 293 17.83 -20.05 -22.06
N PRO A 294 18.81 -20.96 -21.86
CA PRO A 294 20.15 -20.58 -21.42
C PRO A 294 20.86 -19.61 -22.38
N TYR A 295 20.77 -19.81 -23.69
CA TYR A 295 21.42 -18.90 -24.64
C TYR A 295 20.70 -17.55 -24.72
N ALA A 296 19.38 -17.53 -24.60
CA ALA A 296 18.64 -16.26 -24.50
C ALA A 296 18.93 -15.52 -23.18
N SER A 297 19.14 -16.25 -22.08
CA SER A 297 19.59 -15.67 -20.81
C SER A 297 20.99 -15.06 -20.93
N ALA A 298 21.94 -15.77 -21.57
CA ALA A 298 23.26 -15.24 -21.85
C ALA A 298 23.20 -13.98 -22.74
N ALA A 299 22.32 -13.99 -23.76
CA ALA A 299 22.05 -12.84 -24.63
C ALA A 299 21.49 -11.64 -23.86
N ALA A 300 20.48 -11.86 -23.01
CA ALA A 300 19.89 -10.83 -22.16
C ALA A 300 20.91 -10.21 -21.19
N GLY A 301 21.95 -10.98 -20.85
CA GLY A 301 23.07 -10.58 -20.03
C GLY A 301 24.17 -9.77 -20.72
N GLY A 302 24.30 -9.91 -22.04
CA GLY A 302 25.58 -9.65 -22.73
C GLY A 302 26.71 -10.53 -22.18
N ALA A 303 26.38 -11.75 -21.72
CA ALA A 303 27.26 -12.60 -20.93
C ALA A 303 28.06 -13.59 -21.78
N PHE A 304 29.06 -13.09 -22.51
CA PHE A 304 29.84 -13.90 -23.48
C PHE A 304 30.55 -15.10 -22.85
N LYS A 305 31.02 -14.97 -21.60
CA LYS A 305 31.64 -16.09 -20.87
C LYS A 305 30.67 -17.27 -20.70
N SER A 306 29.38 -17.00 -20.53
CA SER A 306 28.37 -18.04 -20.41
C SER A 306 28.13 -18.75 -21.74
N ILE A 307 28.33 -18.09 -22.89
CA ILE A 307 28.25 -18.76 -24.21
C ILE A 307 29.31 -19.86 -24.31
N HIS A 308 30.58 -19.54 -23.99
CA HIS A 308 31.68 -20.51 -24.00
C HIS A 308 31.45 -21.67 -23.04
N TRP A 309 30.93 -21.36 -21.85
CA TRP A 309 30.61 -22.37 -20.86
C TRP A 309 29.47 -23.29 -21.36
N LEU A 310 28.39 -22.72 -21.92
CA LEU A 310 27.24 -23.49 -22.43
C LEU A 310 27.64 -24.37 -23.62
N GLU A 311 28.48 -23.85 -24.52
CA GLU A 311 29.08 -24.62 -25.63
C GLU A 311 29.85 -25.83 -25.07
N SER A 312 30.74 -25.59 -24.09
CA SER A 312 31.56 -26.63 -23.46
C SER A 312 30.71 -27.65 -22.70
N ALA A 313 29.61 -27.21 -22.08
CA ALA A 313 28.63 -28.05 -21.43
C ALA A 313 27.76 -28.82 -22.44
N GLY A 314 27.88 -28.58 -23.76
CA GLY A 314 27.15 -29.28 -24.81
C GLY A 314 25.67 -28.87 -24.92
N VAL A 315 25.32 -27.69 -24.40
CA VAL A 315 23.97 -27.12 -24.51
C VAL A 315 23.77 -26.60 -25.93
N LYS A 316 22.59 -26.89 -26.51
CA LYS A 316 22.23 -26.48 -27.88
C LYS A 316 20.97 -25.64 -27.89
N VAL A 317 20.90 -24.71 -28.84
CA VAL A 317 19.65 -24.01 -29.16
C VAL A 317 18.73 -25.00 -29.89
N GLN A 318 17.57 -25.30 -29.30
CA GLN A 318 16.72 -26.41 -29.73
C GLN A 318 15.76 -26.05 -30.87
N THR A 319 15.32 -24.80 -30.95
CA THR A 319 14.29 -24.37 -31.92
C THR A 319 14.61 -23.03 -32.56
N ALA A 320 14.01 -22.74 -33.71
CA ALA A 320 14.09 -21.42 -34.34
C ALA A 320 13.48 -20.33 -33.45
N ALA A 321 12.45 -20.64 -32.66
CA ALA A 321 11.86 -19.71 -31.69
C ALA A 321 12.85 -19.37 -30.56
N SER A 322 13.59 -20.35 -30.05
CA SER A 322 14.69 -20.12 -29.10
C SER A 322 15.77 -19.23 -29.68
N ALA A 323 16.18 -19.48 -30.93
CA ALA A 323 17.15 -18.65 -31.62
C ALA A 323 16.64 -17.20 -31.82
N GLN A 324 15.37 -17.03 -32.17
CA GLN A 324 14.72 -15.72 -32.26
C GLN A 324 14.72 -15.01 -30.91
N ASN A 325 14.35 -15.71 -29.82
CA ASN A 325 14.37 -15.17 -28.46
C ASN A 325 15.77 -14.73 -28.04
N MET A 326 16.80 -15.51 -28.40
CA MET A 326 18.19 -15.17 -28.14
C MET A 326 18.59 -13.87 -28.85
N TRP A 327 18.33 -13.74 -30.15
CA TRP A 327 18.67 -12.53 -30.90
C TRP A 327 17.89 -11.30 -30.45
N THR A 328 16.59 -11.45 -30.15
CA THR A 328 15.77 -10.36 -29.58
C THR A 328 16.29 -9.94 -28.21
N SER A 329 16.63 -10.89 -27.33
CA SER A 329 17.16 -10.59 -25.99
C SER A 329 18.51 -9.86 -26.06
N PHE A 330 19.37 -10.23 -27.01
CA PHE A 330 20.62 -9.54 -27.24
C PHE A 330 20.41 -8.11 -27.76
N ALA A 331 19.49 -7.94 -28.71
CA ALA A 331 19.14 -6.64 -29.28
C ALA A 331 18.57 -5.69 -28.21
N ASP A 332 17.72 -6.20 -27.32
CA ASP A 332 17.20 -5.48 -26.16
C ASP A 332 18.32 -5.08 -25.19
N TRP A 333 19.22 -6.00 -24.85
CA TRP A 333 20.39 -5.70 -24.01
C TRP A 333 21.26 -4.61 -24.63
N ALA A 334 21.59 -4.73 -25.92
CA ALA A 334 22.44 -3.78 -26.64
C ALA A 334 21.85 -2.36 -26.67
N THR A 335 20.51 -2.25 -26.62
CA THR A 335 19.80 -0.96 -26.58
C THR A 335 19.81 -0.30 -25.20
N ARG A 336 19.99 -1.10 -24.15
CA ARG A 336 19.94 -0.66 -22.74
C ARG A 336 21.32 -0.55 -22.10
N ALA A 337 22.34 -1.04 -22.78
CA ALA A 337 23.72 -0.89 -22.35
C ALA A 337 24.21 0.55 -22.56
N PRO A 338 25.20 1.02 -21.78
CA PRO A 338 25.95 2.23 -22.10
C PRO A 338 26.66 2.10 -23.47
N PRO A 339 26.85 3.21 -24.21
CA PRO A 339 27.37 3.17 -25.58
C PRO A 339 28.64 2.35 -25.81
N GLU A 340 29.64 2.57 -24.96
CA GLU A 340 30.93 1.90 -25.05
C GLU A 340 30.83 0.41 -24.73
N LEU A 341 30.04 0.07 -23.71
CA LEU A 341 29.81 -1.32 -23.29
C LEU A 341 29.02 -2.08 -24.36
N GLY A 342 27.95 -1.49 -24.87
CA GLY A 342 27.12 -2.11 -25.89
C GLY A 342 27.86 -2.28 -27.21
N ALA A 343 28.67 -1.30 -27.65
CA ALA A 343 29.50 -1.45 -28.84
C ALA A 343 30.49 -2.62 -28.73
N LYS A 344 31.23 -2.69 -27.61
CA LYS A 344 32.14 -3.82 -27.34
C LYS A 344 31.38 -5.15 -27.29
N GLY A 345 30.23 -5.17 -26.63
CA GLY A 345 29.42 -6.38 -26.51
C GLY A 345 28.83 -6.85 -27.84
N ILE A 346 28.42 -5.93 -28.72
CA ILE A 346 27.99 -6.26 -30.09
C ILE A 346 29.12 -6.93 -30.87
N ASP A 347 30.34 -6.38 -30.78
CA ASP A 347 31.47 -6.95 -31.50
C ASP A 347 31.84 -8.36 -31.03
N GLU A 348 31.83 -8.56 -29.71
CA GLU A 348 32.05 -9.87 -29.06
C GLU A 348 30.93 -10.85 -29.41
N TRP A 349 29.66 -10.45 -29.29
CA TRP A 349 28.52 -11.31 -29.63
C TRP A 349 28.58 -11.81 -31.07
N LEU A 350 28.77 -10.90 -32.02
CA LEU A 350 28.79 -11.24 -33.43
C LEU A 350 30.02 -12.10 -33.81
N ALA A 351 31.07 -12.12 -33.00
CA ALA A 351 32.20 -13.04 -33.17
C ALA A 351 31.85 -14.44 -32.60
N GLU A 352 31.30 -14.47 -31.39
CA GLU A 352 31.03 -15.72 -30.65
C GLU A 352 29.77 -16.45 -31.12
N SER A 353 28.78 -15.74 -31.66
CA SER A 353 27.49 -16.32 -32.08
C SER A 353 27.63 -17.41 -33.15
N SER A 354 28.72 -17.36 -33.92
CA SER A 354 29.06 -18.36 -34.93
C SER A 354 29.36 -19.74 -34.35
N ARG A 355 29.74 -19.81 -33.06
CA ARG A 355 30.12 -21.03 -32.34
C ARG A 355 28.95 -21.70 -31.64
N ILE A 356 27.84 -20.98 -31.47
CA ILE A 356 26.65 -21.50 -30.79
C ILE A 356 26.15 -22.75 -31.52
N PRO A 357 26.06 -23.91 -30.85
CA PRO A 357 25.57 -25.12 -31.47
C PRO A 357 24.03 -25.11 -31.54
N TYR A 358 23.51 -25.41 -32.73
CA TYR A 358 22.07 -25.47 -33.01
C TYR A 358 21.62 -26.90 -33.28
N ALA A 359 20.41 -27.26 -32.85
CA ALA A 359 19.71 -28.44 -33.34
C ALA A 359 19.34 -28.28 -34.83
N PRO A 360 19.09 -29.38 -35.58
CA PRO A 360 18.67 -29.31 -36.97
C PRO A 360 17.44 -28.41 -37.14
N GLY A 361 17.53 -27.42 -38.03
CA GLY A 361 16.44 -26.47 -38.30
C GLY A 361 16.23 -25.37 -37.24
N ALA A 362 17.05 -25.33 -36.18
CA ALA A 362 16.95 -24.30 -35.15
C ALA A 362 17.68 -22.99 -35.49
N LYS A 363 18.70 -23.06 -36.35
CA LYS A 363 19.48 -21.88 -36.75
C LYS A 363 18.65 -20.96 -37.66
N LEU A 364 18.64 -19.68 -37.35
CA LEU A 364 18.00 -18.65 -38.17
C LEU A 364 18.81 -18.36 -39.44
N SER A 365 18.11 -17.87 -40.46
CA SER A 365 18.76 -17.25 -41.61
C SER A 365 19.33 -15.87 -41.21
N PRO A 366 20.37 -15.36 -41.89
CA PRO A 366 20.88 -14.01 -41.60
C PRO A 366 19.80 -12.91 -41.67
N SER A 367 18.81 -13.04 -42.55
CA SER A 367 17.68 -12.11 -42.63
C SER A 367 16.77 -12.17 -41.41
N ASP A 368 16.54 -13.35 -40.83
CA ASP A 368 15.71 -13.49 -39.64
C ASP A 368 16.43 -12.96 -38.38
N GLU A 369 17.75 -13.19 -38.28
CA GLU A 369 18.57 -12.59 -37.22
C GLU A 369 18.53 -11.06 -37.28
N LEU A 370 18.66 -10.48 -38.49
CA LEU A 370 18.56 -9.03 -38.68
C LEU A 370 17.14 -8.53 -38.37
N THR A 371 16.11 -9.30 -38.71
CA THR A 371 14.70 -9.00 -38.39
C THR A 371 14.52 -8.86 -36.88
N ALA A 372 15.11 -9.77 -36.07
CA ALA A 372 15.07 -9.68 -34.61
C ALA A 372 15.64 -8.33 -34.10
N ALA A 373 16.80 -7.91 -34.62
CA ALA A 373 17.43 -6.66 -34.23
C ALA A 373 16.61 -5.42 -34.64
N VAL A 374 15.96 -5.47 -35.81
CA VAL A 374 15.08 -4.38 -36.30
C VAL A 374 13.83 -4.27 -35.43
N GLN A 375 13.16 -5.39 -35.13
CA GLN A 375 11.94 -5.42 -34.34
C GLN A 375 12.17 -4.98 -32.89
N ALA A 376 13.32 -5.35 -32.30
CA ALA A 376 13.78 -4.88 -30.99
C ALA A 376 14.24 -3.41 -30.98
N ARG A 377 14.26 -2.75 -32.16
CA ARG A 377 14.69 -1.35 -32.32
C ARG A 377 16.10 -1.11 -31.75
N SER A 378 17.04 -1.99 -32.11
CA SER A 378 18.44 -1.94 -31.69
C SER A 378 19.34 -1.33 -32.77
N PRO A 379 19.44 0.01 -32.88
CA PRO A 379 20.09 0.68 -34.00
C PRO A 379 21.60 0.36 -34.11
N ALA A 380 22.28 0.25 -32.98
CA ALA A 380 23.71 -0.07 -32.94
C ALA A 380 23.99 -1.50 -33.45
N LEU A 381 23.17 -2.47 -33.03
CA LEU A 381 23.29 -3.85 -33.48
C LEU A 381 22.97 -3.97 -34.98
N VAL A 382 21.88 -3.36 -35.44
CA VAL A 382 21.53 -3.30 -36.87
C VAL A 382 22.70 -2.74 -37.69
N ALA A 383 23.28 -1.61 -37.28
CA ALA A 383 24.40 -1.01 -37.99
C ALA A 383 25.62 -1.94 -38.06
N ALA A 384 25.95 -2.63 -36.96
CA ALA A 384 27.06 -3.59 -36.92
C ALA A 384 26.81 -4.82 -37.82
N MET A 385 25.58 -5.36 -37.81
CA MET A 385 25.21 -6.48 -38.68
C MET A 385 25.34 -6.11 -40.17
N LEU A 386 24.85 -4.92 -40.57
CA LEU A 386 24.99 -4.43 -41.95
C LEU A 386 26.46 -4.26 -42.37
N GLN A 387 27.32 -3.78 -41.46
CA GLN A 387 28.76 -3.67 -41.72
C GLN A 387 29.43 -5.05 -41.91
N ARG A 388 28.88 -6.10 -41.30
CA ARG A 388 29.34 -7.49 -41.46
C ARG A 388 28.66 -8.23 -42.62
N GLY A 389 27.95 -7.53 -43.50
CA GLY A 389 27.43 -8.07 -44.76
C GLY A 389 26.00 -8.61 -44.70
N TYR A 390 25.25 -8.36 -43.63
CA TYR A 390 23.82 -8.68 -43.59
C TYR A 390 23.06 -7.83 -44.63
N SER A 391 22.08 -8.45 -45.30
CA SER A 391 21.33 -7.85 -46.40
C SER A 391 19.94 -7.39 -45.96
N VAL A 392 19.58 -6.15 -46.31
CA VAL A 392 18.24 -5.58 -46.09
C VAL A 392 17.23 -6.07 -47.14
N LYS A 393 17.71 -6.56 -48.29
CA LYS A 393 16.84 -6.92 -49.44
C LYS A 393 15.89 -8.06 -49.12
N ASP A 394 16.30 -8.93 -48.22
CA ASP A 394 15.62 -10.18 -47.87
C ASP A 394 14.69 -10.01 -46.65
N LEU A 395 14.62 -8.80 -46.07
CA LEU A 395 13.70 -8.48 -44.99
C LEU A 395 12.27 -8.28 -45.50
N ALA A 396 11.29 -8.53 -44.63
CA ALA A 396 9.89 -8.21 -44.93
C ALA A 396 9.69 -6.69 -45.16
N ALA A 397 8.70 -6.33 -45.97
CA ALA A 397 8.45 -4.94 -46.36
C ALA A 397 8.26 -3.99 -45.15
N GLY A 398 7.65 -4.47 -44.07
CA GLY A 398 7.47 -3.71 -42.82
C GLY A 398 8.80 -3.40 -42.11
N ASP A 399 9.73 -4.34 -42.08
CA ASP A 399 11.04 -4.17 -41.45
C ASP A 399 11.95 -3.27 -42.32
N GLN A 400 11.87 -3.42 -43.64
CA GLN A 400 12.53 -2.50 -44.57
C GLN A 400 12.02 -1.05 -44.42
N ALA A 401 10.71 -0.87 -44.23
CA ALA A 401 10.12 0.44 -43.99
C ALA A 401 10.59 1.04 -42.66
N SER A 402 10.68 0.21 -41.61
CA SER A 402 11.20 0.62 -40.29
C SER A 402 12.66 1.06 -40.34
N LEU A 403 13.49 0.41 -41.15
CA LEU A 403 14.88 0.84 -41.40
C LEU A 403 14.98 2.14 -42.20
N LYS A 404 14.08 2.37 -43.15
CA LYS A 404 14.05 3.60 -43.96
C LYS A 404 13.53 4.82 -43.20
N SER A 405 12.65 4.61 -42.22
CA SER A 405 12.12 5.67 -41.34
C SER A 405 13.03 5.96 -40.16
N ALA A 406 13.93 5.03 -39.80
CA ALA A 406 15.02 5.28 -38.87
C ALA A 406 15.98 6.33 -39.48
N GLN A 407 16.48 7.26 -38.65
CA GLN A 407 17.43 8.31 -39.09
C GLN A 407 18.65 7.69 -39.80
N PRO A 408 19.41 8.45 -40.63
CA PRO A 408 20.52 7.90 -41.42
C PRO A 408 21.44 7.01 -40.57
N LEU A 409 22.02 5.94 -41.15
CA LEU A 409 22.88 4.98 -40.43
C LEU A 409 23.95 5.64 -39.53
N ALA A 410 24.44 6.82 -39.91
CA ALA A 410 25.38 7.63 -39.12
C ALA A 410 24.77 8.23 -37.82
N MET A 411 23.48 8.54 -37.82
CA MET A 411 22.73 9.00 -36.64
C MET A 411 22.24 7.85 -35.76
N LEU A 412 21.99 6.66 -36.33
CA LEU A 412 21.69 5.45 -35.55
C LEU A 412 22.82 5.05 -34.60
N LYS A 413 24.08 5.32 -34.99
CA LYS A 413 25.25 5.15 -34.11
C LYS A 413 25.22 6.06 -32.87
N ASN A 414 24.57 7.22 -32.99
CA ASN A 414 24.50 8.25 -31.95
C ASN A 414 23.18 8.21 -31.17
N GLN A 415 22.23 7.34 -31.54
CA GLN A 415 20.90 7.25 -30.95
C GLN A 415 20.90 6.28 -29.75
N TRP A 416 21.79 6.53 -28.80
CA TRP A 416 21.69 5.97 -27.45
C TRP A 416 20.77 6.92 -26.69
N ASP A 417 19.46 6.62 -26.65
CA ASP A 417 18.51 7.38 -25.84
C ASP A 417 18.98 7.37 -24.40
N ARG A 418 19.35 8.56 -23.88
CA ARG A 418 19.86 8.73 -22.51
C ARG A 418 18.87 8.34 -21.41
N GLY A 419 17.61 8.06 -21.76
CA GLY A 419 16.58 7.59 -20.84
C GLY A 419 16.52 6.06 -20.65
N ARG A 420 17.39 5.27 -21.28
CA ARG A 420 17.33 3.78 -21.24
C ARG A 420 18.45 3.07 -20.47
N TYR A 421 19.50 3.79 -20.06
CA TYR A 421 20.56 3.28 -19.21
C TYR A 421 20.55 4.08 -17.89
N CYS A 422 21.09 3.53 -16.80
CA CYS A 422 20.99 4.17 -15.49
C CYS A 422 22.30 4.88 -15.11
N ASP A 423 22.17 6.16 -14.74
CA ASP A 423 23.29 7.09 -14.58
C ASP A 423 24.11 6.88 -13.29
N GLU A 424 23.60 6.17 -12.27
CA GLU A 424 24.24 6.20 -10.93
C GLU A 424 24.19 4.88 -10.15
N GLY A 425 25.24 4.05 -10.33
CA GLY A 425 25.68 3.02 -9.38
C GLY A 425 25.33 1.56 -9.73
N ASP A 426 26.21 0.64 -9.34
CA ASP A 426 26.00 -0.81 -9.46
C ASP A 426 24.91 -1.29 -8.50
N TRP A 427 24.00 -2.17 -8.98
CA TRP A 427 22.99 -2.90 -8.21
C TRP A 427 21.94 -2.04 -7.48
N LYS A 428 21.14 -1.27 -8.23
CA LYS A 428 19.96 -0.56 -7.70
C LYS A 428 18.68 -0.97 -8.41
N ALA A 429 17.57 -0.92 -7.68
CA ALA A 429 16.23 -1.01 -8.28
C ALA A 429 15.88 0.32 -8.97
N ALA A 430 15.49 0.25 -10.24
CA ALA A 430 15.03 1.39 -11.03
C ALA A 430 13.51 1.51 -10.91
N TRP A 431 13.04 2.10 -9.81
CA TRP A 431 11.61 2.32 -9.54
C TRP A 431 11.00 3.48 -10.35
N SER A 432 11.82 4.28 -11.05
CA SER A 432 11.37 5.48 -11.76
C SER A 432 12.16 5.70 -13.07
N LEU A 433 11.78 4.98 -14.11
CA LEU A 433 12.05 5.38 -15.51
C LEU A 433 10.73 5.20 -16.27
N ASN A 434 9.86 6.20 -16.14
CA ASN A 434 8.71 6.42 -17.01
C ASN A 434 9.08 7.44 -18.07
#